data_AF-M0KSW7-F1
#
_entry.id   AF-M0KSW7-F1
#
_cell.length_a   1.000
_cell.length_b   1.000
_cell.length_c   1.000
_cell.angle_alpha   90.00
_cell.angle_beta   90.00
_cell.angle_gamma   90.00
#
_symmetry.space_group_name_H-M   'P 1'
#
loop_
_entity.id
_entity.type
_entity.pdbx_description
1 polymer ?
#
loop_
_entity_poly.entity_id
_entity_poly.type
_entity_poly.pdbx_seq_one_letter_code
_entity_poly.pdbx_strand_id
1 'polypeptide(L)'
;MPPDRLRSIVPMFGGATNYVKTLNAILEYVDDQQPTPDELIGWHRGHFDRVSSRDSIQRRIDYLEDVDFIERDGHHWRLGPEGTTYVAEQTTETLLEIMCRRNVGLRSLLYSLVPAPMTIEEIGHQQLKTHTSLGWDPANTDMAKQRANWLRSLGLVHKDGQQYALTDEGRQFVETAVEQWAGSNPQADAPTTDTPTVTTYETTVQARAVDPEFRETVLVQYDETCPISGVDHRGLLDVAHVLPWSDYPQRRADPTNVLPLSKIHHAAFDRELFTIDRNYRLHVNPDFETDSDLLKQTIVDRAGESVPQLDGNVAPTYLRQHNDSLGWVTN
;
A
#
# COMPACT_ATOMS: atom_id res chain seq x y z
N MET A 1 9.70 -10.29 5.42
CA MET A 1 9.61 -8.86 5.75
C MET A 1 11.01 -8.36 6.03
N PRO A 2 11.40 -7.16 5.59
CA PRO A 2 12.56 -6.50 6.18
C PRO A 2 12.31 -6.42 7.70
N PRO A 3 13.28 -6.77 8.54
CA PRO A 3 13.07 -6.94 9.98
C PRO A 3 12.64 -5.68 10.76
N ASP A 4 12.58 -4.48 10.17
CA ASP A 4 12.53 -3.22 10.93
C ASP A 4 11.26 -2.35 10.74
N ARG A 5 10.13 -2.93 10.28
CA ARG A 5 8.87 -2.16 10.17
C ARG A 5 8.00 -2.25 11.42
N LEU A 6 7.57 -1.10 11.92
CA LEU A 6 6.73 -0.94 13.10
C LEU A 6 5.29 -1.36 12.83
N ARG A 7 4.78 -2.23 13.69
CA ARG A 7 3.39 -2.72 13.67
C ARG A 7 2.42 -1.75 14.35
N SER A 8 2.91 -0.99 15.32
CA SER A 8 2.13 0.01 16.05
C SER A 8 2.61 1.40 15.70
N ILE A 9 1.65 2.33 15.58
CA ILE A 9 1.90 3.74 15.36
C ILE A 9 1.39 4.54 16.55
N VAL A 10 2.16 5.53 17.00
CA VAL A 10 1.82 6.30 18.21
C VAL A 10 1.20 7.65 17.83
N PRO A 11 0.08 8.05 18.48
CA PRO A 11 -0.51 9.36 18.23
C PRO A 11 0.33 10.46 18.85
N MET A 12 0.46 11.58 18.16
CA MET A 12 1.09 12.78 18.72
C MET A 12 0.09 13.62 19.52
N PHE A 13 0.60 14.56 20.31
CA PHE A 13 -0.25 15.49 21.06
C PHE A 13 -0.97 16.48 20.13
N GLY A 14 -1.94 17.25 20.65
CA GLY A 14 -2.63 18.28 19.87
C GLY A 14 -3.87 17.82 19.07
N GLY A 15 -4.21 16.52 19.09
CA GLY A 15 -5.40 15.99 18.44
C GLY A 15 -5.16 15.50 17.01
N ALA A 16 -6.19 14.89 16.42
CA ALA A 16 -6.08 14.00 15.25
C ALA A 16 -5.51 14.63 13.95
N THR A 17 -5.47 15.96 13.84
CA THR A 17 -4.97 16.68 12.65
C THR A 17 -3.72 17.51 12.94
N ASN A 18 -3.13 17.36 14.13
CA ASN A 18 -1.97 18.16 14.57
C ASN A 18 -0.70 17.32 14.76
N TYR A 19 -0.70 16.04 14.35
CA TYR A 19 0.43 15.15 14.60
C TYR A 19 1.72 15.60 13.91
N VAL A 20 1.63 16.01 12.64
CA VAL A 20 2.76 16.54 11.88
C VAL A 20 3.27 17.84 12.49
N LYS A 21 2.37 18.74 12.92
CA LYS A 21 2.76 19.97 13.62
C LYS A 21 3.52 19.67 14.92
N THR A 22 3.04 18.70 15.70
CA THR A 22 3.72 18.27 16.94
C THR A 22 5.05 17.60 16.64
N LEU A 23 5.14 16.74 15.63
CA LEU A 23 6.40 16.14 15.18
C LEU A 23 7.41 17.24 14.85
N ASN A 24 7.04 18.20 14.01
CA ASN A 24 7.92 19.30 13.61
C ASN A 24 8.46 20.08 14.81
N ALA A 25 7.61 20.42 15.78
CA ALA A 25 8.04 21.11 16.99
C ALA A 25 9.02 20.29 17.85
N ILE A 26 8.86 18.96 17.90
CA ILE A 26 9.78 18.07 18.62
C ILE A 26 11.13 18.03 17.90
N LEU A 27 11.13 17.83 16.58
CA LEU A 27 12.36 17.73 15.80
C LEU A 27 13.15 19.04 15.81
N GLU A 28 12.47 20.18 15.68
CA GLU A 28 13.08 21.51 15.80
C GLU A 28 13.76 21.68 17.16
N TYR A 29 13.08 21.33 18.26
CA TYR A 29 13.68 21.43 19.59
C TYR A 29 14.87 20.47 19.79
N VAL A 30 14.79 19.26 19.25
CA VAL A 30 15.88 18.27 19.35
C VAL A 30 17.09 18.70 18.53
N ASP A 31 16.88 19.24 17.32
CA ASP A 31 17.94 19.75 16.45
C ASP A 31 18.64 20.96 17.09
N ASP A 32 17.86 21.92 17.59
CA ASP A 32 18.40 23.16 18.15
C ASP A 32 19.10 22.98 19.51
N GLN A 33 18.57 22.13 20.37
CA GLN A 33 18.96 22.09 21.79
C GLN A 33 19.70 20.83 22.21
N GLN A 34 19.63 19.75 21.40
CA GLN A 34 20.18 18.44 21.72
C GLN A 34 19.90 18.03 23.18
N PRO A 35 18.62 17.94 23.60
CA PRO A 35 18.25 17.91 25.00
C PRO A 35 18.62 16.58 25.67
N THR A 36 18.89 16.63 26.97
CA THR A 36 18.88 15.44 27.83
C THR A 36 17.47 14.82 27.89
N PRO A 37 17.32 13.56 28.35
CA PRO A 37 15.98 12.96 28.46
C PRO A 37 15.03 13.74 29.37
N ASP A 38 15.52 14.28 30.48
CA ASP A 38 14.66 15.03 31.40
C ASP A 38 14.29 16.41 30.86
N GLU A 39 15.17 17.05 30.10
CA GLU A 39 14.86 18.29 29.38
C GLU A 39 13.81 18.08 28.30
N LEU A 40 13.91 17.01 27.51
CA LEU A 40 12.90 16.69 26.49
C LEU A 40 11.53 16.40 27.13
N ILE A 41 11.49 15.65 28.24
CA ILE A 41 10.26 15.45 29.02
C ILE A 41 9.72 16.78 29.57
N GLY A 42 10.59 17.64 30.10
CA GLY A 42 10.25 18.96 30.62
C GLY A 42 9.67 19.87 29.56
N TRP A 43 10.28 19.90 28.37
CA TRP A 43 9.82 20.66 27.22
C TRP A 43 8.42 20.23 26.80
N HIS A 44 8.13 18.93 26.70
CA HIS A 44 6.78 18.45 26.35
C HIS A 44 5.70 18.95 27.31
N ARG A 45 6.00 19.00 28.61
CA ARG A 45 5.07 19.49 29.65
C ARG A 45 4.84 21.00 29.58
N GLY A 46 5.86 21.75 29.16
CA GLY A 46 5.77 23.20 28.99
C GLY A 46 5.15 23.61 27.66
N HIS A 47 5.33 22.81 26.61
CA HIS A 47 4.94 23.15 25.25
C HIS A 47 3.49 22.74 24.92
N PHE A 48 3.01 21.60 25.43
CA PHE A 48 1.67 21.09 25.11
C PHE A 48 0.71 21.21 26.28
N ASP A 49 -0.42 21.89 26.04
CA ASP A 49 -1.50 21.99 27.00
C ASP A 49 -1.98 20.59 27.45
N ARG A 50 -2.18 20.44 28.76
CA ARG A 50 -2.71 19.22 29.39
C ARG A 50 -1.82 17.98 29.24
N VAL A 51 -0.54 18.15 28.93
CA VAL A 51 0.46 17.06 28.90
C VAL A 51 1.27 17.06 30.20
N SER A 52 1.13 16.02 31.02
CA SER A 52 1.84 15.92 32.31
C SER A 52 2.45 14.53 32.58
N SER A 53 1.82 13.46 32.08
CA SER A 53 2.25 12.07 32.28
C SER A 53 3.61 11.81 31.62
N ARG A 54 4.61 11.39 32.41
CA ARG A 54 5.93 11.01 31.91
C ARG A 54 5.83 9.83 30.95
N ASP A 55 5.10 8.79 31.31
CA ASP A 55 4.98 7.56 30.51
C ASP A 55 4.33 7.84 29.14
N SER A 56 3.33 8.72 29.11
CA SER A 56 2.68 9.14 27.85
C SER A 56 3.65 9.89 26.93
N ILE A 57 4.50 10.75 27.49
CA ILE A 57 5.53 11.45 26.73
C ILE A 57 6.60 10.45 26.27
N GLN A 58 7.07 9.58 27.16
CA GLN A 58 8.12 8.60 26.87
C GLN A 58 7.70 7.69 25.71
N ARG A 59 6.47 7.17 25.70
CA ARG A 59 5.95 6.37 24.59
C ARG A 59 6.06 7.06 23.22
N ARG A 60 5.95 8.39 23.17
CA ARG A 60 6.10 9.15 21.91
C ARG A 60 7.56 9.31 21.54
N ILE A 61 8.41 9.60 22.52
CA ILE A 61 9.87 9.66 22.34
C ILE A 61 10.37 8.30 21.82
N ASP A 62 9.99 7.20 22.47
CA ASP A 62 10.34 5.83 22.06
C ASP A 62 9.89 5.56 20.62
N TYR A 63 8.67 5.97 20.25
CA TYR A 63 8.20 5.82 18.86
C TYR A 63 9.01 6.65 17.85
N LEU A 64 9.40 7.88 18.21
CA LEU A 64 10.23 8.70 17.33
C LEU A 64 11.64 8.13 17.19
N GLU A 65 12.17 7.50 18.23
CA GLU A 65 13.41 6.73 18.18
C GLU A 65 13.27 5.47 17.31
N ASP A 66 12.19 4.70 17.49
CA ASP A 66 11.90 3.49 16.70
C ASP A 66 11.71 3.78 15.19
N VAL A 67 11.25 4.98 14.84
CA VAL A 67 11.13 5.44 13.45
C VAL A 67 12.46 6.04 12.94
N ASP A 68 13.46 6.24 13.79
CA ASP A 68 14.74 6.94 13.54
C ASP A 68 14.58 8.44 13.24
N PHE A 69 13.51 9.07 13.72
CA PHE A 69 13.40 10.53 13.70
C PHE A 69 14.38 11.18 14.68
N ILE A 70 14.60 10.56 15.83
CA ILE A 70 15.56 10.99 16.84
C ILE A 70 16.41 9.79 17.26
N GLU A 71 17.59 10.04 17.81
CA GLU A 71 18.44 8.99 18.35
C GLU A 71 19.24 9.49 19.56
N ARG A 72 19.74 8.53 20.34
CA ARG A 72 20.63 8.80 21.48
C ARG A 72 22.06 9.02 21.04
N ASP A 73 22.64 10.13 21.46
CA ASP A 73 24.09 10.37 21.43
C ASP A 73 24.61 10.64 22.85
N GLY A 74 25.16 9.58 23.46
CA GLY A 74 25.54 9.60 24.86
C GLY A 74 24.35 9.90 25.78
N HIS A 75 24.35 11.09 26.40
CA HIS A 75 23.30 11.53 27.34
C HIS A 75 22.25 12.46 26.71
N HIS A 76 22.38 12.79 25.43
CA HIS A 76 21.53 13.73 24.74
C HIS A 76 20.74 13.05 23.61
N TRP A 77 19.66 13.68 23.20
CA TRP A 77 18.93 13.37 21.98
C TRP A 77 19.44 14.23 20.84
N ARG A 78 19.52 13.66 19.64
CA ARG A 78 19.77 14.38 18.39
C ARG A 78 18.83 13.86 17.29
N LEU A 79 18.80 14.52 16.14
CA LEU A 79 18.10 13.98 14.98
C LEU A 79 18.72 12.64 14.57
N GLY A 80 17.87 11.65 14.32
CA GLY A 80 18.27 10.41 13.67
C GLY A 80 18.37 10.57 12.15
N PRO A 81 18.75 9.52 11.41
CA PRO A 81 18.85 9.55 9.96
C PRO A 81 17.56 10.02 9.25
N GLU A 82 16.41 9.55 9.69
CA GLU A 82 15.12 9.93 9.10
C GLU A 82 14.72 11.34 9.52
N GLY A 83 15.01 11.72 10.76
CA GLY A 83 14.81 13.09 11.25
C GLY A 83 15.62 14.09 10.47
N THR A 84 16.88 13.79 10.21
CA THR A 84 17.79 14.62 9.42
C THR A 84 17.27 14.80 8.00
N THR A 85 16.86 13.69 7.36
CA THR A 85 16.29 13.70 6.01
C THR A 85 15.00 14.53 5.96
N TYR A 86 14.09 14.30 6.90
CA TYR A 86 12.82 15.02 6.95
C TYR A 86 12.99 16.50 7.27
N VAL A 87 13.83 16.88 8.23
CA VAL A 87 14.04 18.31 8.59
C VAL A 87 14.67 19.09 7.44
N ALA A 88 15.52 18.47 6.63
CA ALA A 88 16.16 19.13 5.48
C ALA A 88 15.16 19.54 4.38
N GLU A 89 14.13 18.72 4.13
CA GLU A 89 13.16 18.94 3.05
C GLU A 89 11.84 19.51 3.57
N GLN A 90 11.42 19.03 4.74
CA GLN A 90 10.20 19.36 5.47
C GLN A 90 8.91 19.29 4.62
N THR A 91 8.87 18.36 3.67
CA THR A 91 7.71 18.14 2.78
C THR A 91 6.82 16.99 3.26
N THR A 92 5.55 17.02 2.87
CA THR A 92 4.59 15.94 3.16
C THR A 92 5.03 14.63 2.49
N GLU A 93 5.63 14.73 1.30
CA GLU A 93 6.12 13.62 0.50
C GLU A 93 7.23 12.87 1.22
N THR A 94 8.26 13.58 1.67
CA THR A 94 9.38 13.01 2.45
C THR A 94 8.88 12.32 3.71
N LEU A 95 7.99 12.98 4.46
CA LEU A 95 7.44 12.43 5.70
C LEU A 95 6.63 11.16 5.42
N LEU A 96 5.77 11.18 4.41
CA LEU A 96 4.96 10.00 4.09
C LEU A 96 5.83 8.85 3.59
N GLU A 97 6.87 9.11 2.80
CA GLU A 97 7.81 8.07 2.37
C GLU A 97 8.45 7.36 3.59
N ILE A 98 9.00 8.14 4.52
CA ILE A 98 9.57 7.63 5.78
C ILE A 98 8.51 6.84 6.54
N MET A 99 7.32 7.40 6.73
CA MET A 99 6.25 6.76 7.49
C MET A 99 5.79 5.45 6.85
N CYS A 100 5.62 5.41 5.53
CA CYS A 100 5.28 4.20 4.78
C CYS A 100 6.38 3.15 4.85
N ARG A 101 7.64 3.55 4.75
CA ARG A 101 8.79 2.63 4.86
C ARG A 101 8.91 2.06 6.26
N ARG A 102 8.78 2.88 7.30
CA ARG A 102 8.98 2.49 8.71
C ARG A 102 7.77 1.87 9.37
N ASN A 103 6.55 2.12 8.90
CA ASN A 103 5.32 1.59 9.51
C ASN A 103 4.57 0.67 8.55
N VAL A 104 4.22 -0.53 9.00
CA VAL A 104 3.42 -1.51 8.21
C VAL A 104 2.04 -0.95 7.89
N GLY A 105 1.56 -1.05 6.65
CA GLY A 105 0.14 -0.87 6.30
C GLY A 105 -0.35 0.54 5.98
N LEU A 106 0.51 1.58 6.03
CA LEU A 106 0.10 2.91 5.56
C LEU A 106 -0.11 2.94 4.04
N ARG A 107 0.72 2.26 3.25
CA ARG A 107 0.55 2.15 1.80
C ARG A 107 -0.73 1.40 1.46
N SER A 108 -0.94 0.21 2.04
CA SER A 108 -2.17 -0.56 1.79
C SER A 108 -3.44 0.20 2.20
N LEU A 109 -3.39 1.02 3.25
CA LEU A 109 -4.51 1.86 3.65
C LEU A 109 -4.81 2.92 2.58
N LEU A 110 -3.77 3.61 2.09
CA LEU A 110 -3.91 4.60 1.02
C LEU A 110 -4.53 3.97 -0.24
N TYR A 111 -4.03 2.81 -0.69
CA TYR A 111 -4.61 2.09 -1.84
C TYR A 111 -6.07 1.71 -1.61
N SER A 112 -6.42 1.25 -0.40
CA SER A 112 -7.79 0.82 -0.08
C SER A 112 -8.78 1.98 0.01
N LEU A 113 -8.30 3.21 0.21
CA LEU A 113 -9.12 4.42 0.21
C LEU A 113 -9.28 5.06 -1.17
N VAL A 114 -8.58 4.55 -2.20
CA VAL A 114 -8.74 5.03 -3.60
C VAL A 114 -10.16 4.79 -4.13
N PRO A 115 -10.76 3.58 -3.98
CA PRO A 115 -12.05 3.31 -4.60
C PRO A 115 -13.22 3.98 -3.91
N ALA A 116 -13.20 4.02 -2.57
CA ALA A 116 -14.32 4.50 -1.78
C ALA A 116 -13.88 4.92 -0.36
N PRO A 117 -14.67 5.78 0.31
CA PRO A 117 -14.52 6.03 1.74
C PRO A 117 -14.73 4.76 2.57
N MET A 118 -14.07 4.69 3.73
CA MET A 118 -14.24 3.61 4.71
C MET A 118 -14.53 4.14 6.10
N THR A 119 -15.33 3.40 6.87
CA THR A 119 -15.46 3.53 8.32
C THR A 119 -14.19 3.07 9.02
N ILE A 120 -14.07 3.36 10.33
CA ILE A 120 -12.86 2.95 11.06
C ILE A 120 -12.80 1.44 11.29
N GLU A 121 -13.97 0.81 11.42
CA GLU A 121 -14.13 -0.63 11.49
C GLU A 121 -13.66 -1.27 10.18
N GLU A 122 -14.09 -0.76 9.02
CA GLU A 122 -13.64 -1.25 7.70
C GLU A 122 -12.13 -1.09 7.51
N ILE A 123 -11.55 0.05 7.92
CA ILE A 123 -10.09 0.24 7.92
C ILE A 123 -9.40 -0.82 8.79
N GLY A 124 -9.91 -1.09 9.99
CA GLY A 124 -9.37 -2.12 10.88
C GLY A 124 -9.37 -3.51 10.25
N HIS A 125 -10.51 -3.90 9.68
CA HIS A 125 -10.65 -5.19 8.99
C HIS A 125 -9.71 -5.29 7.78
N GLN A 126 -9.65 -4.24 6.95
CA GLN A 126 -8.78 -4.18 5.77
C GLN A 126 -7.30 -4.35 6.16
N GLN A 127 -6.84 -3.63 7.18
CA GLN A 127 -5.46 -3.68 7.64
C GLN A 127 -5.10 -5.05 8.20
N LEU A 128 -5.97 -5.66 9.01
CA LEU A 128 -5.73 -6.99 9.57
C LEU A 128 -5.78 -8.10 8.53
N LYS A 129 -6.66 -7.98 7.51
CA LYS A 129 -6.73 -8.93 6.39
C LYS A 129 -5.47 -8.86 5.53
N THR A 130 -4.98 -7.64 5.25
CA THR A 130 -3.80 -7.42 4.39
C THR A 130 -2.48 -7.74 5.11
N HIS A 131 -2.39 -7.41 6.40
CA HIS A 131 -1.17 -7.57 7.20
C HIS A 131 -1.44 -8.41 8.44
N THR A 132 -1.51 -9.73 8.24
CA THR A 132 -1.76 -10.70 9.33
C THR A 132 -0.74 -10.61 10.47
N SER A 133 0.46 -10.12 10.19
CA SER A 133 1.51 -9.89 11.18
C SER A 133 1.21 -8.78 12.20
N LEU A 134 0.25 -7.91 11.93
CA LEU A 134 -0.14 -6.85 12.85
C LEU A 134 -0.63 -7.42 14.19
N GLY A 135 -1.39 -8.52 14.13
CA GLY A 135 -1.84 -9.25 15.32
C GLY A 135 -2.66 -8.41 16.30
N TRP A 136 -3.32 -7.34 15.85
CA TRP A 136 -4.18 -6.54 16.71
C TRP A 136 -5.48 -7.29 17.03
N ASP A 137 -6.11 -6.94 18.15
CA ASP A 137 -7.48 -7.36 18.45
C ASP A 137 -8.44 -6.71 17.43
N PRO A 138 -9.19 -7.49 16.63
CA PRO A 138 -10.14 -6.95 15.65
C PRO A 138 -11.26 -6.10 16.28
N ALA A 139 -11.56 -6.30 17.57
CA ALA A 139 -12.54 -5.49 18.28
C ALA A 139 -12.01 -4.09 18.67
N ASN A 140 -10.70 -3.86 18.59
CA ASN A 140 -10.07 -2.60 18.95
C ASN A 140 -9.64 -1.81 17.71
N THR A 141 -10.33 -0.68 17.47
CA THR A 141 -10.08 0.20 16.31
C THR A 141 -9.01 1.27 16.56
N ASP A 142 -8.34 1.27 17.72
CA ASP A 142 -7.37 2.32 18.06
C ASP A 142 -6.22 2.41 17.06
N MET A 143 -5.62 1.28 16.65
CA MET A 143 -4.50 1.30 15.70
C MET A 143 -4.93 1.72 14.29
N ALA A 144 -6.09 1.25 13.83
CA ALA A 144 -6.71 1.76 12.61
C ALA A 144 -6.89 3.28 12.69
N LYS A 145 -7.39 3.77 13.83
CA LYS A 145 -7.65 5.20 14.06
C LYS A 145 -6.37 6.02 14.08
N GLN A 146 -5.30 5.52 14.69
CA GLN A 146 -4.03 6.24 14.69
C GLN A 146 -3.41 6.32 13.30
N ARG A 147 -3.49 5.26 12.49
CA ARG A 147 -3.07 5.29 11.08
C ARG A 147 -3.86 6.30 10.28
N ALA A 148 -5.18 6.26 10.38
CA ALA A 148 -6.05 7.23 9.72
C ALA A 148 -5.76 8.66 10.17
N ASN A 149 -5.52 8.90 11.47
CA ASN A 149 -5.22 10.24 11.97
C ASN A 149 -3.84 10.75 11.54
N TRP A 150 -2.83 9.90 11.39
CA TRP A 150 -1.56 10.31 10.78
C TRP A 150 -1.75 10.77 9.34
N LEU A 151 -2.49 10.01 8.53
CA LEU A 151 -2.82 10.41 7.16
C LEU A 151 -3.69 11.69 7.11
N ARG A 152 -4.57 11.89 8.09
CA ARG A 152 -5.32 13.15 8.24
C ARG A 152 -4.43 14.32 8.61
N SER A 153 -3.45 14.11 9.49
CA SER A 153 -2.51 15.16 9.85
C SER A 153 -1.53 15.50 8.73
N LEU A 154 -1.29 14.57 7.79
CA LEU A 154 -0.57 14.80 6.54
C LEU A 154 -1.42 15.51 5.48
N GLY A 155 -2.71 15.70 5.72
CA GLY A 155 -3.64 16.33 4.75
C GLY A 155 -4.09 15.41 3.62
N LEU A 156 -3.80 14.10 3.70
CA LEU A 156 -4.08 13.14 2.62
C LEU A 156 -5.42 12.42 2.78
N VAL A 157 -5.93 12.39 4.01
CA VAL A 157 -7.22 11.82 4.35
C VAL A 157 -8.05 12.88 5.05
N HIS A 158 -9.33 12.97 4.72
CA HIS A 158 -10.30 13.72 5.50
C HIS A 158 -11.31 12.77 6.15
N LYS A 159 -12.03 13.26 7.15
CA LYS A 159 -13.08 12.53 7.83
C LYS A 159 -14.39 13.31 7.73
N ASP A 160 -15.43 12.69 7.20
CA ASP A 160 -16.80 13.21 7.20
C ASP A 160 -17.73 12.23 7.94
N GLY A 161 -18.32 12.68 9.05
CA GLY A 161 -19.09 11.81 9.95
C GLY A 161 -18.25 10.63 10.46
N GLN A 162 -18.58 9.42 9.99
CA GLN A 162 -17.85 8.18 10.30
C GLN A 162 -16.92 7.71 9.17
N GLN A 163 -16.96 8.36 8.02
CA GLN A 163 -16.25 7.96 6.82
C GLN A 163 -14.90 8.68 6.72
N TYR A 164 -13.88 7.94 6.30
CA TYR A 164 -12.55 8.44 5.97
C TYR A 164 -12.34 8.28 4.47
N ALA A 165 -11.87 9.33 3.80
CA ALA A 165 -11.65 9.33 2.35
C ALA A 165 -10.39 10.10 2.00
N LEU A 166 -9.76 9.74 0.88
CA LEU A 166 -8.64 10.51 0.34
C LEU A 166 -9.09 11.94 0.00
N THR A 167 -8.24 12.91 0.28
CA THR A 167 -8.31 14.25 -0.32
C THR A 167 -7.86 14.21 -1.79
N ASP A 168 -7.96 15.33 -2.50
CA ASP A 168 -7.41 15.42 -3.86
C ASP A 168 -5.88 15.24 -3.85
N GLU A 169 -5.21 15.85 -2.88
CA GLU A 169 -3.77 15.69 -2.64
C GLU A 169 -3.43 14.23 -2.30
N GLY A 170 -4.26 13.57 -1.48
CA GLY A 170 -4.11 12.15 -1.16
C GLY A 170 -4.19 11.25 -2.39
N ARG A 171 -5.14 11.51 -3.30
CA ARG A 171 -5.27 10.78 -4.56
C ARG A 171 -4.06 11.00 -5.47
N GLN A 172 -3.69 12.26 -5.68
CA GLN A 172 -2.54 12.61 -6.53
C GLN A 172 -1.23 12.01 -6.01
N PHE A 173 -1.05 11.99 -4.68
CA PHE A 173 0.10 11.36 -4.06
C PHE A 173 0.16 9.86 -4.39
N VAL A 174 -0.92 9.12 -4.17
CA VAL A 174 -0.98 7.67 -4.43
C VAL A 174 -0.72 7.35 -5.90
N GLU A 175 -1.26 8.16 -6.82
CA GLU A 175 -1.00 8.04 -8.25
C GLU A 175 0.48 8.21 -8.60
N THR A 176 1.18 9.16 -7.95
CA THR A 176 2.59 9.45 -8.23
C THR A 176 3.55 8.48 -7.53
N ALA A 177 3.24 8.10 -6.29
CA ALA A 177 4.13 7.31 -5.44
C ALA A 177 4.20 5.83 -5.83
N VAL A 178 3.18 5.29 -6.52
CA VAL A 178 3.14 3.86 -6.90
C VAL A 178 4.34 3.42 -7.74
N GLU A 179 4.88 4.30 -8.59
CA GLU A 179 6.08 4.02 -9.38
C GLU A 179 7.34 3.96 -8.53
N GLN A 180 7.46 4.87 -7.57
CA GLN A 180 8.59 4.91 -6.64
C GLN A 180 8.56 3.68 -5.73
N TRP A 181 7.39 3.36 -5.18
CA TRP A 181 7.20 2.19 -4.32
C TRP A 181 7.39 0.86 -5.05
N ALA A 182 7.05 0.80 -6.33
CA ALA A 182 7.38 -0.31 -7.21
C ALA A 182 8.89 -0.52 -7.33
N GLY A 183 9.68 0.55 -7.50
CA GLY A 183 11.14 0.48 -7.60
C GLY A 183 11.88 0.27 -6.27
N SER A 184 11.22 0.50 -5.13
CA SER A 184 11.83 0.53 -3.79
C SER A 184 12.12 -0.84 -3.16
N ASN A 185 12.21 -1.93 -3.94
CA ASN A 185 12.42 -3.26 -3.38
C ASN A 185 13.92 -3.56 -3.15
N PRO A 186 14.41 -3.73 -1.91
CA PRO A 186 15.81 -4.11 -1.64
C PRO A 186 16.10 -5.58 -1.95
N GLN A 187 15.10 -6.36 -2.37
CA GLN A 187 15.20 -7.82 -2.50
C GLN A 187 15.79 -8.29 -3.84
N ALA A 188 16.64 -7.46 -4.46
CA ALA A 188 17.45 -7.82 -5.63
C ALA A 188 18.94 -8.09 -5.32
N ASP A 189 19.41 -7.84 -4.09
CA ASP A 189 20.79 -8.15 -3.69
C ASP A 189 20.85 -9.37 -2.76
N ALA A 190 21.00 -10.55 -3.35
CA ALA A 190 21.53 -11.70 -2.65
C ALA A 190 23.05 -11.53 -2.46
N PRO A 191 23.64 -11.95 -1.32
CA PRO A 191 25.07 -11.83 -1.11
C PRO A 191 25.84 -12.72 -2.11
N THR A 192 26.65 -12.08 -2.96
CA THR A 192 27.61 -12.74 -3.84
C THR A 192 28.63 -13.51 -3.01
N THR A 193 28.47 -14.82 -2.95
CA THR A 193 29.55 -15.73 -2.54
C THR A 193 30.23 -16.24 -3.81
N ASP A 194 31.51 -15.89 -3.95
CA ASP A 194 32.38 -16.28 -5.05
C ASP A 194 32.46 -17.81 -5.18
N THR A 195 31.87 -18.38 -6.24
CA THR A 195 32.33 -19.63 -6.87
C THR A 195 31.78 -19.70 -8.31
N PRO A 196 32.57 -20.13 -9.31
CA PRO A 196 32.32 -19.75 -10.70
C PRO A 196 31.41 -20.72 -11.49
N THR A 197 30.68 -20.13 -12.43
CA THR A 197 30.08 -20.70 -13.65
C THR A 197 28.88 -21.64 -13.51
N VAL A 198 27.71 -21.02 -13.33
CA VAL A 198 26.52 -21.36 -14.13
C VAL A 198 26.20 -20.09 -14.92
N THR A 199 26.21 -20.16 -16.25
CA THR A 199 25.66 -19.11 -17.12
C THR A 199 24.18 -18.99 -16.79
N THR A 200 23.86 -18.10 -15.85
CA THR A 200 22.51 -17.59 -15.63
C THR A 200 22.08 -16.96 -16.94
N TYR A 201 21.12 -17.60 -17.60
CA TYR A 201 20.27 -16.92 -18.57
C TYR A 201 19.59 -15.79 -17.80
N GLU A 202 20.15 -14.59 -17.88
CA GLU A 202 19.44 -13.35 -17.57
C GLU A 202 18.25 -13.29 -18.52
N THR A 203 17.15 -13.88 -18.10
CA THR A 203 15.88 -13.65 -18.76
C THR A 203 15.47 -12.28 -18.27
N THR A 204 15.77 -11.23 -19.05
CA THR A 204 15.19 -9.90 -18.89
C THR A 204 13.70 -9.98 -19.21
N VAL A 205 12.95 -10.70 -18.38
CA VAL A 205 11.54 -10.39 -18.19
C VAL A 205 11.58 -9.14 -17.36
N GLN A 206 11.35 -7.97 -17.97
CA GLN A 206 10.93 -6.79 -17.22
C GLN A 206 9.57 -7.13 -16.60
N ALA A 207 9.58 -7.94 -15.53
CA ALA A 207 8.47 -8.06 -14.63
C ALA A 207 8.33 -6.66 -14.05
N ARG A 208 7.33 -5.91 -14.52
CA ARG A 208 6.99 -4.58 -14.04
C ARG A 208 6.88 -4.71 -12.52
N ALA A 209 7.77 -4.06 -11.79
CA ALA A 209 7.73 -4.14 -10.34
C ALA A 209 6.40 -3.50 -9.90
N VAL A 210 5.53 -4.30 -9.30
CA VAL A 210 4.32 -3.80 -8.63
C VAL A 210 4.70 -3.66 -7.17
N ASP A 211 4.34 -2.54 -6.53
CA ASP A 211 4.57 -2.37 -5.09
C ASP A 211 4.01 -3.59 -4.34
N PRO A 212 4.83 -4.30 -3.52
CA PRO A 212 4.37 -5.44 -2.77
C PRO A 212 3.10 -5.18 -1.94
N GLU A 213 2.96 -4.01 -1.31
CA GLU A 213 1.74 -3.71 -0.53
C GLU A 213 0.51 -3.48 -1.42
N PHE A 214 0.68 -2.93 -2.62
CA PHE A 214 -0.41 -2.82 -3.59
C PHE A 214 -0.88 -4.20 -4.01
N ARG A 215 0.07 -5.06 -4.39
CA ARG A 215 -0.20 -6.45 -4.75
C ARG A 215 -0.95 -7.18 -3.64
N GLU A 216 -0.47 -7.06 -2.40
CA GLU A 216 -1.11 -7.70 -1.26
C GLU A 216 -2.53 -7.18 -1.02
N THR A 217 -2.74 -5.87 -1.16
CA THR A 217 -4.07 -5.25 -1.04
C THR A 217 -5.04 -5.85 -2.06
N VAL A 218 -4.61 -6.04 -3.31
CA VAL A 218 -5.44 -6.65 -4.37
C VAL A 218 -5.69 -8.13 -4.09
N LEU A 219 -4.65 -8.94 -3.85
CA LEU A 219 -4.82 -10.39 -3.66
C LEU A 219 -5.82 -10.71 -2.54
N VAL A 220 -5.75 -9.97 -1.45
CA VAL A 220 -6.61 -10.16 -0.27
C VAL A 220 -8.09 -9.81 -0.55
N GLN A 221 -8.38 -8.91 -1.50
CA GLN A 221 -9.77 -8.63 -1.93
C GLN A 221 -10.42 -9.83 -2.62
N TYR A 222 -9.61 -10.72 -3.20
CA TYR A 222 -10.06 -11.91 -3.93
C TYR A 222 -9.77 -13.22 -3.19
N ASP A 223 -9.64 -13.16 -1.86
CA ASP A 223 -9.32 -14.30 -1.01
C ASP A 223 -8.10 -15.10 -1.54
N GLU A 224 -7.10 -14.37 -2.02
CA GLU A 224 -5.84 -14.89 -2.53
C GLU A 224 -6.02 -15.90 -3.67
N THR A 225 -7.08 -15.75 -4.47
CA THR A 225 -7.45 -16.71 -5.51
C THR A 225 -7.67 -16.03 -6.87
N CYS A 226 -7.20 -16.66 -7.94
CA CYS A 226 -7.53 -16.26 -9.31
C CYS A 226 -9.02 -16.54 -9.60
N PRO A 227 -9.86 -15.54 -9.92
CA PRO A 227 -11.30 -15.72 -10.11
C PRO A 227 -11.63 -16.50 -11.39
N ILE A 228 -10.67 -16.64 -12.31
CA ILE A 228 -10.84 -17.37 -13.57
C ILE A 228 -10.40 -18.83 -13.46
N SER A 229 -9.29 -19.09 -12.78
CA SER A 229 -8.69 -20.44 -12.76
C SER A 229 -8.79 -21.14 -11.41
N GLY A 230 -9.20 -20.45 -10.34
CA GLY A 230 -9.26 -20.99 -8.98
C GLY A 230 -7.89 -21.27 -8.35
N VAL A 231 -6.79 -20.81 -8.96
CA VAL A 231 -5.43 -20.97 -8.40
C VAL A 231 -5.31 -20.09 -7.17
N ASP A 232 -4.89 -20.67 -6.05
CA ASP A 232 -4.81 -20.04 -4.72
C ASP A 232 -3.35 -19.97 -4.18
N HIS A 233 -2.39 -20.54 -4.90
CA HIS A 233 -1.00 -20.43 -4.51
C HIS A 233 -0.44 -19.05 -4.86
N ARG A 234 -0.20 -18.21 -3.84
CA ARG A 234 0.27 -16.81 -3.95
C ARG A 234 1.43 -16.58 -4.94
N GLY A 235 2.40 -17.48 -4.98
CA GLY A 235 3.56 -17.40 -5.89
C GLY A 235 3.23 -17.63 -7.39
N LEU A 236 2.02 -18.12 -7.69
CA LEU A 236 1.51 -18.34 -9.04
C LEU A 236 0.52 -17.27 -9.49
N LEU A 237 0.17 -16.33 -8.61
CA LEU A 237 -0.69 -15.21 -8.93
C LEU A 237 0.12 -14.03 -9.42
N ASP A 238 -0.45 -13.27 -10.32
CA ASP A 238 -0.01 -11.95 -10.74
C ASP A 238 -1.18 -10.98 -10.64
N VAL A 239 -0.86 -9.70 -10.78
CA VAL A 239 -1.79 -8.60 -10.65
C VAL A 239 -1.85 -7.95 -12.03
N ALA A 240 -2.93 -8.21 -12.76
CA ALA A 240 -3.11 -7.81 -14.15
C ALA A 240 -3.94 -6.54 -14.23
N HIS A 241 -3.43 -5.49 -14.90
CA HIS A 241 -4.20 -4.27 -15.11
C HIS A 241 -5.20 -4.46 -16.25
N VAL A 242 -6.45 -4.05 -16.03
CA VAL A 242 -7.50 -4.03 -17.06
C VAL A 242 -7.17 -2.97 -18.11
N LEU A 243 -6.92 -1.74 -17.68
CA LEU A 243 -6.39 -0.67 -18.52
C LEU A 243 -4.86 -0.69 -18.48
N PRO A 244 -4.17 -0.74 -19.65
CA PRO A 244 -2.72 -0.91 -19.71
C PRO A 244 -1.93 0.09 -18.86
N TRP A 245 -0.96 -0.44 -18.12
CA TRP A 245 -0.07 0.35 -17.24
C TRP A 245 0.58 1.55 -17.94
N SER A 246 1.03 1.39 -19.19
CA SER A 246 1.72 2.45 -19.95
C SER A 246 0.80 3.61 -20.30
N ASP A 247 -0.46 3.32 -20.59
CA ASP A 247 -1.38 4.25 -21.24
C ASP A 247 -2.24 5.00 -20.21
N TYR A 248 -2.32 4.46 -18.98
CA TYR A 248 -3.14 4.99 -17.89
C TYR A 248 -2.34 5.18 -16.59
N PRO A 249 -1.33 6.08 -16.56
CA PRO A 249 -0.50 6.32 -15.37
C PRO A 249 -1.31 6.67 -14.11
N GLN A 250 -2.35 7.48 -14.25
CA GLN A 250 -3.29 7.87 -13.20
C GLN A 250 -4.14 6.72 -12.63
N ARG A 251 -4.12 5.53 -13.25
CA ARG A 251 -4.87 4.33 -12.81
C ARG A 251 -3.97 3.20 -12.33
N ARG A 252 -2.66 3.44 -12.20
CA ARG A 252 -1.67 2.43 -11.78
C ARG A 252 -1.91 1.91 -10.37
N ALA A 253 -2.26 2.84 -9.48
CA ALA A 253 -2.50 2.60 -8.05
C ALA A 253 -3.98 2.35 -7.71
N ASP A 254 -4.86 2.26 -8.72
CA ASP A 254 -6.28 2.02 -8.53
C ASP A 254 -6.53 0.50 -8.48
N PRO A 255 -6.89 -0.08 -7.31
CA PRO A 255 -7.13 -1.51 -7.21
C PRO A 255 -8.35 -1.95 -8.04
N THR A 256 -9.25 -1.02 -8.42
CA THR A 256 -10.39 -1.34 -9.29
C THR A 256 -10.03 -1.45 -10.77
N ASN A 257 -8.78 -1.11 -11.14
CA ASN A 257 -8.22 -1.30 -12.48
C ASN A 257 -7.46 -2.63 -12.61
N VAL A 258 -7.67 -3.56 -11.68
CA VAL A 258 -6.76 -4.69 -11.51
C VAL A 258 -7.48 -5.98 -11.17
N LEU A 259 -6.97 -7.09 -11.69
CA LEU A 259 -7.46 -8.44 -11.46
C LEU A 259 -6.32 -9.35 -11.02
N PRO A 260 -6.47 -10.15 -9.95
CA PRO A 260 -5.50 -11.19 -9.66
C PRO A 260 -5.71 -12.37 -10.60
N LEU A 261 -4.72 -12.70 -11.40
CA LEU A 261 -4.77 -13.81 -12.35
C LEU A 261 -3.62 -14.77 -12.10
N SER A 262 -3.81 -16.06 -12.38
CA SER A 262 -2.64 -16.95 -12.43
C SER A 262 -1.74 -16.57 -13.61
N LYS A 263 -0.44 -16.86 -13.53
CA LYS A 263 0.54 -16.43 -14.56
C LYS A 263 0.11 -16.73 -16.00
N ILE A 264 -0.50 -17.91 -16.22
CA ILE A 264 -1.00 -18.34 -17.53
C ILE A 264 -2.19 -17.47 -17.97
N HIS A 265 -3.12 -17.19 -17.05
CA HIS A 265 -4.31 -16.40 -17.35
C HIS A 265 -3.98 -14.92 -17.52
N HIS A 266 -3.01 -14.40 -16.78
CA HIS A 266 -2.47 -13.07 -16.99
C HIS A 266 -1.89 -12.95 -18.41
N ALA A 267 -1.03 -13.88 -18.81
CA ALA A 267 -0.44 -13.89 -20.15
C ALA A 267 -1.48 -14.05 -21.28
N ALA A 268 -2.59 -14.75 -21.01
CA ALA A 268 -3.70 -14.91 -21.94
C ALA A 268 -4.59 -13.67 -22.01
N PHE A 269 -4.82 -12.97 -20.89
CA PHE A 269 -5.55 -11.71 -20.84
C PHE A 269 -4.78 -10.60 -21.58
N ASP A 270 -3.48 -10.46 -21.32
CA ASP A 270 -2.60 -9.50 -22.00
C ASP A 270 -2.50 -9.73 -23.52
N ARG A 271 -2.75 -10.96 -23.96
CA ARG A 271 -2.79 -11.35 -25.39
C ARG A 271 -4.19 -11.27 -25.98
N GLU A 272 -5.16 -10.78 -25.23
CA GLU A 272 -6.55 -10.63 -25.67
C GLU A 272 -7.14 -11.97 -26.16
N LEU A 273 -6.73 -13.09 -25.56
CA LEU A 273 -7.28 -14.42 -25.86
C LEU A 273 -8.66 -14.59 -25.22
N PHE A 274 -8.89 -13.88 -24.12
CA PHE A 274 -10.18 -13.74 -23.46
C PHE A 274 -10.24 -12.37 -22.79
N THR A 275 -11.45 -11.92 -22.46
CA THR A 275 -11.70 -10.71 -21.69
C THR A 275 -12.92 -10.92 -20.78
N ILE A 276 -13.28 -9.87 -20.05
CA ILE A 276 -14.45 -9.82 -19.19
C ILE A 276 -15.25 -8.56 -19.54
N ASP A 277 -16.58 -8.70 -19.68
CA ASP A 277 -17.44 -7.54 -19.97
C ASP A 277 -17.86 -6.77 -18.71
N ARG A 278 -18.53 -5.64 -18.92
CA ARG A 278 -19.09 -4.79 -17.85
C ARG A 278 -20.14 -5.46 -16.95
N ASN A 279 -20.67 -6.62 -17.37
CA ASN A 279 -21.58 -7.44 -16.59
C ASN A 279 -20.83 -8.63 -15.93
N TYR A 280 -19.50 -8.55 -15.91
CA TYR A 280 -18.57 -9.55 -15.38
C TYR A 280 -18.70 -10.93 -16.03
N ARG A 281 -19.06 -10.98 -17.32
CA ARG A 281 -19.09 -12.23 -18.08
C ARG A 281 -17.80 -12.45 -18.83
N LEU A 282 -17.30 -13.69 -18.82
CA LEU A 282 -16.11 -14.08 -19.57
C LEU A 282 -16.44 -14.13 -21.07
N HIS A 283 -15.62 -13.50 -21.90
CA HIS A 283 -15.69 -13.58 -23.36
C HIS A 283 -14.40 -14.14 -23.92
N VAL A 284 -14.50 -15.01 -24.91
CA VAL A 284 -13.35 -15.67 -25.54
C VAL A 284 -13.17 -15.12 -26.93
N ASN A 285 -11.93 -14.85 -27.31
CA ASN A 285 -11.61 -14.43 -28.67
C ASN A 285 -12.03 -15.56 -29.65
N PRO A 286 -12.88 -15.30 -30.66
CA PRO A 286 -13.34 -16.33 -31.59
C PRO A 286 -12.22 -17.06 -32.33
N ASP A 287 -11.06 -16.42 -32.50
CA ASP A 287 -9.89 -16.99 -33.17
C ASP A 287 -8.96 -17.75 -32.18
N PHE A 288 -9.31 -17.80 -30.89
CA PHE A 288 -8.51 -18.52 -29.89
C PHE A 288 -8.79 -20.02 -29.93
N GLU A 289 -7.83 -20.77 -30.46
CA GLU A 289 -7.80 -22.23 -30.40
C GLU A 289 -6.68 -22.72 -29.47
N THR A 290 -6.92 -23.82 -28.77
CA THR A 290 -5.93 -24.43 -27.87
C THR A 290 -6.18 -25.92 -27.70
N ASP A 291 -5.11 -26.70 -27.57
CA ASP A 291 -5.16 -28.12 -27.20
C ASP A 291 -5.04 -28.33 -25.68
N SER A 292 -4.71 -27.29 -24.91
CA SER A 292 -4.51 -27.38 -23.47
C SER A 292 -5.82 -27.63 -22.73
N ASP A 293 -5.92 -28.76 -22.03
CA ASP A 293 -7.08 -29.07 -21.17
C ASP A 293 -7.33 -28.00 -20.11
N LEU A 294 -6.25 -27.42 -19.55
CA LEU A 294 -6.36 -26.31 -18.59
C LEU A 294 -7.10 -25.12 -19.21
N LEU A 295 -6.63 -24.62 -20.35
CA LEU A 295 -7.21 -23.43 -21.00
C LEU A 295 -8.61 -23.69 -21.56
N LYS A 296 -8.89 -24.92 -22.00
CA LYS A 296 -10.25 -25.33 -22.35
C LYS A 296 -11.17 -25.18 -21.16
N GLN A 297 -10.82 -25.81 -20.03
CA GLN A 297 -11.66 -25.85 -18.82
C GLN A 297 -11.81 -24.48 -18.15
N THR A 298 -10.79 -23.62 -18.17
CA THR A 298 -10.81 -22.36 -17.42
C THR A 298 -11.18 -21.13 -18.24
N ILE A 299 -11.11 -21.21 -19.58
CA ILE A 299 -11.43 -20.09 -20.49
C ILE A 299 -12.51 -20.50 -21.48
N VAL A 300 -12.25 -21.49 -22.34
CA VAL A 300 -13.13 -21.81 -23.49
C VAL A 300 -14.50 -22.32 -23.03
N ASP A 301 -14.52 -23.33 -22.17
CA ASP A 301 -15.74 -23.98 -21.69
C ASP A 301 -16.57 -23.05 -20.79
N ARG A 302 -15.94 -21.99 -20.26
CA ARG A 302 -16.55 -20.98 -19.39
C ARG A 302 -17.00 -19.73 -20.14
N ALA A 303 -16.97 -19.73 -21.47
CA ALA A 303 -17.42 -18.61 -22.28
C ALA A 303 -18.88 -18.23 -21.94
N GLY A 304 -19.09 -16.95 -21.62
CA GLY A 304 -20.37 -16.40 -21.22
C GLY A 304 -20.74 -16.64 -19.74
N GLU A 305 -19.95 -17.37 -18.96
CA GLU A 305 -20.18 -17.49 -17.52
C GLU A 305 -19.94 -16.16 -16.79
N SER A 306 -20.71 -15.94 -15.72
CA SER A 306 -20.50 -14.79 -14.83
C SER A 306 -19.36 -15.07 -13.84
N VAL A 307 -18.55 -14.04 -13.56
CA VAL A 307 -17.46 -14.03 -12.59
C VAL A 307 -17.83 -13.06 -11.46
N PRO A 308 -18.72 -13.46 -10.54
CA PRO A 308 -19.31 -12.55 -9.54
C PRO A 308 -18.29 -11.96 -8.57
N GLN A 309 -17.12 -12.59 -8.38
CA GLN A 309 -16.03 -12.08 -7.54
C GLN A 309 -15.48 -10.73 -8.02
N LEU A 310 -15.75 -10.34 -9.27
CA LEU A 310 -15.33 -9.06 -9.83
C LEU A 310 -16.28 -7.92 -9.49
N ASP A 311 -17.52 -8.24 -9.12
CA ASP A 311 -18.52 -7.24 -8.80
C ASP A 311 -18.14 -6.47 -7.53
N GLY A 312 -18.11 -5.15 -7.63
CA GLY A 312 -17.64 -4.25 -6.57
C GLY A 312 -16.11 -4.16 -6.44
N ASN A 313 -15.35 -5.06 -7.07
CA ASN A 313 -13.88 -5.06 -7.00
C ASN A 313 -13.21 -4.49 -8.24
N VAL A 314 -13.80 -4.65 -9.44
CA VAL A 314 -13.29 -4.06 -10.69
C VAL A 314 -14.30 -3.08 -11.26
N ALA A 315 -13.83 -1.91 -11.71
CA ALA A 315 -14.72 -0.90 -12.26
C ALA A 315 -15.29 -1.34 -13.64
N PRO A 316 -16.62 -1.43 -13.80
CA PRO A 316 -17.23 -1.78 -15.09
C PRO A 316 -16.86 -0.83 -16.23
N THR A 317 -16.53 0.42 -15.91
CA THR A 317 -16.07 1.42 -16.88
C THR A 317 -14.71 1.07 -17.48
N TYR A 318 -13.79 0.50 -16.68
CA TYR A 318 -12.48 0.06 -17.17
C TYR A 318 -12.60 -1.18 -18.05
N LEU A 319 -13.43 -2.14 -17.67
CA LEU A 319 -13.73 -3.32 -18.51
C LEU A 319 -14.34 -2.92 -19.85
N ARG A 320 -15.32 -1.99 -19.84
CA ARG A 320 -15.88 -1.44 -21.08
C ARG A 320 -14.81 -0.79 -21.95
N GLN A 321 -14.01 0.10 -21.35
CA GLN A 321 -12.98 0.84 -22.09
C GLN A 321 -11.88 -0.07 -22.65
N HIS A 322 -11.49 -1.11 -21.93
CA HIS A 322 -10.60 -2.16 -22.44
C HIS A 322 -11.26 -2.88 -23.63
N ASN A 323 -12.51 -3.30 -23.50
CA ASN A 323 -13.22 -4.02 -24.55
C ASN A 323 -13.53 -3.17 -25.79
N ASP A 324 -13.66 -1.84 -25.66
CA ASP A 324 -13.83 -0.93 -26.80
C ASP A 324 -12.63 -0.98 -27.77
N SER A 325 -11.45 -1.39 -27.30
CA SER A 325 -10.28 -1.63 -28.17
C SER A 325 -10.25 -3.03 -28.82
N LEU A 326 -11.08 -3.97 -28.36
CA LEU A 326 -11.10 -5.34 -28.84
C LEU A 326 -12.08 -5.48 -30.00
N GLY A 327 -11.55 -5.65 -31.22
CA GLY A 327 -12.35 -5.77 -32.44
C GLY A 327 -13.30 -6.98 -32.51
N TRP A 328 -13.22 -7.89 -31.54
CA TRP A 328 -14.00 -9.13 -31.50
C TRP A 328 -15.05 -9.17 -30.37
N VAL A 329 -15.16 -8.10 -29.56
CA VAL A 329 -16.15 -8.00 -28.48
C VAL A 329 -17.31 -7.12 -28.91
N THR A 330 -18.54 -7.66 -28.86
CA THR A 330 -19.77 -6.87 -29.03
C THR A 330 -20.28 -6.31 -27.70
N ASN A 331 -20.42 -4.98 -27.62
CA ASN A 331 -20.75 -4.20 -26.41
C ASN A 331 -22.18 -4.26 -25.86
#